data_AF-A0A498EMM3-F1
#
_entry.id   AF-A0A498EMM3-F1
#
_cell.length_a   1.000
_cell.length_b   1.000
_cell.length_c   1.000
_cell.angle_alpha   90.00
_cell.angle_beta   90.00
_cell.angle_gamma   90.00
#
_symmetry.space_group_name_H-M   'P 1'
#
loop_
_entity.id
_entity.type
_entity.pdbx_description
1 polymer ?
#
loop_
_entity_poly.entity_id
_entity_poly.type
_entity_poly.pdbx_seq_one_letter_code
_entity_poly.pdbx_strand_id
1 'polypeptide(L)'
;MSLPEPDAPILYVSDVDHDPIEVADVPSLIQQSSELAGDIVRLDAAVFQTTISVQETMEATTACGDDRVQIKEACVDVVNDAVLHGGVAWSGPPQDQGEMIPLLGVSTKDQLDPLQDHPGKYEIIGEVVSTARIDDALPDSEVLVVYAIERTGNLDYETLETTIKTRIEDTVEAFVSEFERQASVSGDNFDPDVDLTPVVGDNLPQDLTGDGLYRDIRGDGKFDIFDIQTLYANLDTPAIQNQSELFNFAGNDPNEVDIFDVQALYSDLSSGSDVSHE
;
A
#
# COMPACT_ATOMS: atom_id res chain seq x y z
N MET A 1 42.20 21.48 16.05
CA MET A 1 41.47 21.87 14.82
C MET A 1 41.05 20.56 14.17
N SER A 2 40.00 19.91 14.67
CA SER A 2 38.58 20.08 14.34
C SER A 2 38.32 19.83 12.85
N LEU A 3 37.69 18.69 12.56
CA LEU A 3 37.19 18.33 11.24
C LEU A 3 36.08 19.33 10.81
N PRO A 4 35.93 19.60 9.50
CA PRO A 4 34.87 20.46 8.98
C PRO A 4 33.49 19.78 9.08
N GLU A 5 32.43 20.61 9.18
CA GLU A 5 31.02 20.21 9.37
C GLU A 5 30.40 19.42 8.18
N PRO A 6 29.32 18.65 8.40
CA PRO A 6 28.89 17.52 7.56
C PRO A 6 27.72 17.83 6.60
N ASP A 7 27.80 18.89 5.78
CA ASP A 7 26.69 19.28 4.88
C ASP A 7 27.01 19.14 3.37
N ALA A 8 27.71 18.09 2.97
CA ALA A 8 27.84 17.73 1.55
C ALA A 8 27.37 16.28 1.32
N PRO A 9 26.43 16.01 0.38
CA PRO A 9 25.93 14.67 0.14
C PRO A 9 27.04 13.73 -0.35
N ILE A 10 27.05 12.53 0.21
CA ILE A 10 27.93 11.43 -0.20
C ILE A 10 27.34 10.83 -1.48
N LEU A 11 28.13 10.79 -2.55
CA LEU A 11 27.82 9.98 -3.74
C LEU A 11 27.94 8.50 -3.34
N TYR A 12 26.82 7.81 -3.25
CA TYR A 12 26.78 6.36 -3.00
C TYR A 12 26.56 5.65 -4.33
N VAL A 13 27.62 5.09 -4.89
CA VAL A 13 27.55 4.16 -6.04
C VAL A 13 27.74 2.76 -5.48
N SER A 14 26.68 1.94 -5.49
CA SER A 14 26.82 0.53 -5.18
C SER A 14 27.04 -0.27 -6.47
N ASP A 15 28.30 -0.48 -6.85
CA ASP A 15 28.68 -1.58 -7.75
C ASP A 15 28.63 -2.86 -6.92
N VAL A 16 27.42 -3.43 -6.74
CA VAL A 16 27.31 -4.78 -6.19
C VAL A 16 27.30 -5.74 -7.37
N ASP A 17 28.45 -6.37 -7.61
CA ASP A 17 28.55 -7.53 -8.50
C ASP A 17 27.91 -8.70 -7.77
N HIS A 18 26.61 -8.85 -7.95
CA HIS A 18 25.87 -9.99 -7.47
C HIS A 18 26.26 -11.17 -8.36
N ASP A 19 27.17 -12.05 -7.93
CA ASP A 19 27.51 -13.30 -8.64
C ASP A 19 26.32 -14.26 -8.48
N PRO A 20 25.33 -14.26 -9.40
CA PRO A 20 24.04 -14.87 -9.15
C PRO A 20 24.10 -16.36 -9.49
N ILE A 21 23.37 -17.16 -8.72
CA ILE A 21 23.15 -18.57 -9.05
C ILE A 21 22.19 -18.65 -10.23
N GLU A 22 22.65 -19.20 -11.36
CA GLU A 22 21.82 -19.44 -12.53
C GLU A 22 20.77 -20.53 -12.23
N VAL A 23 19.50 -20.18 -12.36
CA VAL A 23 18.37 -21.10 -12.21
C VAL A 23 17.71 -21.32 -13.57
N ALA A 24 17.51 -22.59 -13.91
CA ALA A 24 17.12 -22.98 -15.27
C ALA A 24 15.73 -22.48 -15.69
N ASP A 25 14.76 -22.50 -14.77
CA ASP A 25 13.37 -22.12 -15.01
C ASP A 25 12.63 -21.86 -13.68
N VAL A 26 11.42 -21.29 -13.78
CA VAL A 26 10.54 -20.99 -12.65
C VAL A 26 10.19 -22.24 -11.83
N PRO A 27 9.81 -23.39 -12.43
CA PRO A 27 9.58 -24.61 -11.66
C PRO A 27 10.79 -25.09 -10.86
N SER A 28 12.00 -24.97 -11.42
CA SER A 28 13.25 -25.32 -10.74
C SER A 28 13.51 -24.40 -9.55
N LEU A 29 13.19 -23.11 -9.67
CA LEU A 29 13.27 -22.14 -8.57
C LEU A 29 12.31 -22.51 -7.44
N ILE A 30 11.05 -22.82 -7.77
CA ILE A 30 10.02 -23.22 -6.78
C ILE A 30 10.43 -24.50 -6.06
N GLN A 31 10.97 -25.49 -6.78
CA GLN A 31 11.39 -26.76 -6.19
C GLN A 31 12.60 -26.60 -5.24
N GLN A 32 13.48 -25.64 -5.50
CA GLN A 32 14.74 -25.44 -4.78
C GLN A 32 14.70 -24.23 -3.83
N SER A 33 13.56 -23.57 -3.65
CA SER A 33 13.44 -22.28 -2.95
C SER A 33 14.04 -22.31 -1.54
N SER A 34 13.77 -23.36 -0.77
CA SER A 34 14.32 -23.50 0.59
C SER A 34 15.83 -23.77 0.62
N GLU A 35 16.39 -24.38 -0.43
CA GLU A 35 17.86 -24.60 -0.55
C GLU A 35 18.59 -23.33 -0.98
N LEU A 36 17.91 -22.47 -1.74
CA LEU A 36 18.40 -21.20 -2.26
C LEU A 36 18.12 -20.03 -1.29
N ALA A 37 17.53 -20.28 -0.12
CA ALA A 37 17.15 -19.23 0.82
C ALA A 37 18.37 -18.40 1.27
N GLY A 38 18.36 -17.11 0.95
CA GLY A 38 19.45 -16.15 1.19
C GLY A 38 20.43 -16.01 0.02
N ASP A 39 20.29 -16.80 -1.04
CA ASP A 39 21.10 -16.67 -2.25
C ASP A 39 20.46 -15.69 -3.24
N ILE A 40 21.32 -15.09 -4.07
CA ILE A 40 20.91 -14.27 -5.21
C ILE A 40 20.88 -15.15 -6.45
N VAL A 41 19.76 -15.14 -7.16
CA VAL A 41 19.52 -15.99 -8.32
C VAL A 41 19.33 -15.16 -9.58
N ARG A 42 19.69 -15.73 -10.73
CA ARG A 42 19.35 -15.24 -12.07
C ARG A 42 18.46 -16.26 -12.77
N LEU A 43 17.39 -15.79 -13.41
CA LEU A 43 16.53 -16.63 -14.25
C LEU A 43 15.88 -15.85 -15.40
N ASP A 44 15.57 -16.55 -16.49
CA ASP A 44 14.74 -16.07 -17.58
C ASP A 44 13.28 -16.52 -17.39
N ALA A 45 12.33 -15.59 -17.50
CA ALA A 45 10.90 -15.88 -17.38
C ALA A 45 10.03 -15.03 -18.31
N ALA A 46 8.87 -15.57 -18.67
CA ALA A 46 7.76 -14.75 -19.12
C ALA A 46 7.13 -14.06 -17.90
N VAL A 47 6.82 -12.78 -18.04
CA VAL A 47 6.27 -11.96 -16.95
C VAL A 47 5.07 -11.18 -17.47
N PHE A 48 4.03 -11.17 -16.66
CA PHE A 48 2.95 -10.20 -16.72
C PHE A 48 3.10 -9.35 -15.46
N GLN A 49 3.53 -8.10 -15.64
CA GLN A 49 3.68 -7.14 -14.55
C GLN A 49 2.83 -5.91 -14.84
N THR A 50 2.32 -5.33 -13.78
CA THR A 50 1.67 -4.03 -13.75
C THR A 50 2.52 -3.14 -12.86
N THR A 51 2.81 -1.93 -13.36
CA THR A 51 3.55 -0.92 -12.63
C THR A 51 2.66 0.25 -12.28
N ILE A 52 2.77 0.71 -11.03
CA ILE A 52 2.01 1.83 -10.49
C ILE A 52 3.01 2.94 -10.19
N SER A 53 2.92 4.07 -10.89
CA SER A 53 3.68 5.26 -10.51
C SER A 53 2.94 5.96 -9.38
N VAL A 54 3.61 6.06 -8.23
CA VAL A 54 3.09 6.81 -7.08
C VAL A 54 2.93 8.28 -7.44
N GLN A 55 3.89 8.85 -8.18
CA GLN A 55 3.87 10.24 -8.59
C GLN A 55 2.66 10.53 -9.51
N GLU A 56 2.54 9.83 -10.63
CA GLU A 56 1.45 10.04 -11.58
C GLU A 56 0.09 9.76 -10.95
N THR A 57 0.00 8.78 -10.05
CA THR A 57 -1.23 8.50 -9.30
C THR A 57 -1.61 9.69 -8.41
N MET A 58 -0.65 10.30 -7.72
CA MET A 58 -0.92 11.47 -6.88
C MET A 58 -1.22 12.73 -7.72
N GLU A 59 -0.54 12.92 -8.86
CA GLU A 59 -0.80 14.01 -9.81
C GLU A 59 -2.18 13.93 -10.44
N ALA A 60 -2.64 12.73 -10.79
CA ALA A 60 -3.98 12.52 -11.32
C ALA A 60 -5.10 12.96 -10.36
N THR A 61 -4.79 13.09 -9.06
CA THR A 61 -5.74 13.48 -8.01
C THR A 61 -5.65 14.96 -7.62
N THR A 62 -4.80 15.76 -8.28
CA THR A 62 -4.51 17.14 -7.87
C THR A 62 -4.57 18.17 -9.01
N ALA A 63 -4.82 19.44 -8.68
CA ALA A 63 -4.87 20.55 -9.64
C ALA A 63 -3.54 21.32 -9.77
N CYS A 64 -2.45 20.80 -9.17
CA CYS A 64 -1.18 21.51 -8.99
C CYS A 64 -0.26 21.56 -10.22
N GLY A 65 -0.63 20.85 -11.30
CA GLY A 65 0.21 20.66 -12.48
C GLY A 65 1.29 19.60 -12.25
N ASP A 66 2.05 19.33 -13.30
CA ASP A 66 3.06 18.26 -13.38
C ASP A 66 4.08 18.31 -12.22
N ASP A 67 4.50 17.14 -11.75
CA ASP A 67 5.46 16.92 -10.64
C ASP A 67 5.01 17.48 -9.29
N ARG A 68 3.74 17.88 -9.12
CA ARG A 68 3.27 18.57 -7.91
C ARG A 68 1.98 18.00 -7.38
N VAL A 69 1.91 17.89 -6.07
CA VAL A 69 0.73 17.40 -5.34
C VAL A 69 0.20 18.49 -4.41
N GLN A 70 -1.13 18.56 -4.31
CA GLN A 70 -1.78 19.49 -3.41
C GLN A 70 -1.75 18.94 -1.99
N ILE A 71 -1.05 19.64 -1.12
CA ILE A 71 -1.11 19.45 0.33
C ILE A 71 -1.78 20.70 0.91
N LYS A 72 -3.04 20.56 1.32
CA LYS A 72 -3.90 21.68 1.75
C LYS A 72 -4.07 22.73 0.64
N GLU A 73 -3.73 23.99 0.90
CA GLU A 73 -3.77 25.07 -0.09
C GLU A 73 -2.45 25.22 -0.88
N ALA A 74 -1.43 24.39 -0.60
CA ALA A 74 -0.12 24.50 -1.21
C ALA A 74 0.15 23.35 -2.19
N CYS A 75 0.70 23.71 -3.35
CA CYS A 75 1.28 22.74 -4.26
C CYS A 75 2.73 22.49 -3.86
N VAL A 76 3.09 21.23 -3.62
CA VAL A 76 4.45 20.81 -3.28
C VAL A 76 4.99 19.86 -4.34
N ASP A 77 6.29 19.90 -4.54
CA ASP A 77 6.95 19.06 -5.54
C ASP A 77 7.06 17.62 -5.01
N VAL A 78 6.76 16.65 -5.88
CA VAL A 78 7.01 15.23 -5.59
C VAL A 78 8.51 15.01 -5.71
N VAL A 79 9.15 14.67 -4.58
CA VAL A 79 10.61 14.62 -4.50
C VAL A 79 11.19 13.25 -4.95
N ASN A 80 10.34 12.22 -5.05
CA ASN A 80 10.74 10.89 -5.48
C ASN A 80 9.63 10.25 -6.32
N ASP A 81 9.97 9.85 -7.55
CA ASP A 81 9.14 8.97 -8.36
C ASP A 81 9.42 7.52 -7.95
N ALA A 82 8.49 6.94 -7.19
CA ALA A 82 8.51 5.53 -6.85
C ALA A 82 7.52 4.80 -7.74
N VAL A 83 8.00 3.79 -8.44
CA VAL A 83 7.17 2.87 -9.21
C VAL A 83 7.11 1.55 -8.47
N LEU A 84 5.91 1.16 -8.07
CA LEU A 84 5.61 -0.15 -7.52
C LEU A 84 5.43 -1.15 -8.66
N HIS A 85 6.03 -2.33 -8.54
CA HIS A 85 5.91 -3.43 -9.48
C HIS A 85 5.12 -4.54 -8.80
N GLY A 86 4.02 -4.96 -9.43
CA GLY A 86 3.28 -6.15 -9.07
C GLY A 86 3.14 -7.05 -10.28
N GLY A 87 3.28 -8.36 -10.13
CA GLY A 87 3.11 -9.25 -11.27
C GLY A 87 3.31 -10.72 -10.95
N VAL A 88 3.38 -11.51 -12.02
CA VAL A 88 3.68 -12.94 -11.94
C VAL A 88 4.66 -13.35 -13.04
N ALA A 89 5.56 -14.28 -12.70
CA ALA A 89 6.53 -14.88 -13.61
C ALA A 89 6.25 -16.37 -13.83
N TRP A 90 6.50 -16.86 -15.05
CA TRP A 90 6.39 -18.27 -15.44
C TRP A 90 7.33 -18.63 -16.59
N SER A 91 7.63 -19.92 -16.81
CA SER A 91 8.54 -20.35 -17.91
C SER A 91 7.82 -20.90 -19.15
N GLY A 92 6.70 -21.60 -18.96
CA GLY A 92 5.84 -22.12 -20.03
C GLY A 92 4.36 -21.98 -19.65
N PRO A 93 3.40 -22.24 -20.57
CA PRO A 93 1.97 -22.13 -20.28
C PRO A 93 1.60 -22.81 -18.96
N PRO A 94 1.31 -22.05 -17.89
CA PRO A 94 1.11 -22.64 -16.57
C PRO A 94 -0.09 -23.57 -16.61
N GLN A 95 -0.05 -24.68 -15.87
CA GLN A 95 -1.16 -25.64 -15.71
C GLN A 95 -1.94 -25.43 -14.42
N ASP A 96 -1.32 -24.83 -13.40
CA ASP A 96 -1.94 -24.41 -12.15
C ASP A 96 -1.19 -23.20 -11.53
N GLN A 97 -1.66 -22.69 -10.39
CA GLN A 97 -1.09 -21.52 -9.71
C GLN A 97 0.32 -21.75 -9.16
N GLY A 98 0.68 -23.00 -8.84
CA GLY A 98 1.98 -23.35 -8.29
C GLY A 98 3.12 -23.38 -9.30
N GLU A 99 2.84 -23.12 -10.59
CA GLU A 99 3.86 -22.96 -11.64
C GLU A 99 4.21 -21.48 -11.90
N MET A 100 3.68 -20.58 -11.08
CA MET A 100 3.88 -19.13 -11.19
C MET A 100 4.49 -18.57 -9.90
N ILE A 101 5.35 -17.57 -10.06
CA ILE A 101 5.96 -16.85 -8.93
C ILE A 101 5.42 -15.43 -8.91
N PRO A 102 4.81 -14.96 -7.80
CA PRO A 102 4.45 -13.56 -7.66
C PRO A 102 5.71 -12.70 -7.57
N LEU A 103 5.65 -11.53 -8.20
CA LEU A 103 6.71 -10.53 -8.23
C LEU A 103 6.24 -9.29 -7.49
N LEU A 104 7.07 -8.84 -6.55
CA LEU A 104 6.97 -7.52 -5.93
C LEU A 104 8.30 -6.81 -6.12
N GLY A 105 8.23 -5.54 -6.49
CA GLY A 105 9.40 -4.71 -6.64
C GLY A 105 9.07 -3.24 -6.43
N VAL A 106 10.11 -2.47 -6.14
CA VAL A 106 10.05 -1.02 -6.11
C VAL A 106 11.20 -0.52 -6.97
N SER A 107 10.94 0.44 -7.84
CA SER A 107 11.97 1.08 -8.66
C SER A 107 11.77 2.58 -8.69
N THR A 108 12.77 3.32 -9.18
CA THR A 108 12.69 4.77 -9.44
C THR A 108 12.70 5.04 -10.94
N LYS A 109 12.01 4.22 -11.73
CA LYS A 109 11.90 4.40 -13.18
C LYS A 109 10.86 5.47 -13.47
N ASP A 110 11.17 6.41 -14.35
CA ASP A 110 10.17 7.37 -14.81
C ASP A 110 9.03 6.64 -15.54
N GLN A 111 7.80 6.89 -15.10
CA GLN A 111 6.59 6.36 -15.71
C GLN A 111 5.59 7.51 -15.85
N LEU A 112 5.04 7.70 -17.05
CA LEU A 112 4.20 8.86 -17.40
C LEU A 112 2.69 8.60 -17.32
N ASP A 113 2.28 7.38 -16.97
CA ASP A 113 0.87 7.05 -16.74
C ASP A 113 0.76 6.40 -15.35
N PRO A 114 -0.32 6.64 -14.58
CA PRO A 114 -0.46 6.05 -13.24
C PRO A 114 -0.33 4.53 -13.20
N LEU A 115 -0.84 3.85 -14.23
CA LEU A 115 -0.87 2.40 -14.34
C LEU A 115 -0.37 1.96 -15.72
N GLN A 116 0.58 1.04 -15.78
CA GLN A 116 1.05 0.45 -17.04
C GLN A 116 1.28 -1.05 -16.91
N ASP A 117 0.81 -1.81 -17.89
CA ASP A 117 1.10 -3.23 -18.01
C ASP A 117 2.31 -3.48 -18.91
N HIS A 118 3.22 -4.34 -18.47
CA HIS A 118 4.44 -4.68 -19.21
C HIS A 118 4.56 -6.20 -19.42
N PRO A 119 3.75 -6.80 -20.31
CA PRO A 119 3.95 -8.18 -20.70
C PRO A 119 5.25 -8.34 -21.49
N GLY A 120 6.02 -9.37 -21.17
CA GLY A 120 7.29 -9.60 -21.84
C GLY A 120 8.01 -10.86 -21.39
N LYS A 121 9.19 -11.05 -21.98
CA LYS A 121 10.20 -11.96 -21.47
C LYS A 121 11.28 -11.13 -20.80
N TYR A 122 11.71 -11.59 -19.63
CA TYR A 122 12.62 -10.85 -18.78
C TYR A 122 13.71 -11.76 -18.24
N GLU A 123 14.90 -11.18 -18.09
CA GLU A 123 15.92 -11.66 -17.18
C GLU A 123 15.67 -11.00 -15.82
N ILE A 124 15.63 -11.81 -14.76
CA ILE A 124 15.34 -11.38 -13.40
C ILE A 124 16.54 -11.73 -12.52
N ILE A 125 16.99 -10.77 -11.73
CA ILE A 125 17.99 -10.96 -10.67
C ILE A 125 17.34 -10.58 -9.34
N GLY A 126 17.34 -11.50 -8.38
CA GLY A 126 16.72 -11.28 -7.08
C GLY A 126 17.24 -12.21 -5.99
N GLU A 127 16.95 -11.88 -4.73
CA GLU A 127 17.27 -12.71 -3.56
C GLU A 127 16.06 -13.56 -3.18
N VAL A 128 16.28 -14.85 -2.92
CA VAL A 128 15.25 -15.71 -2.34
C VAL A 128 15.20 -15.46 -0.83
N VAL A 129 14.12 -14.87 -0.36
CA VAL A 129 13.97 -14.44 1.03
C VAL A 129 12.84 -15.23 1.69
N SER A 130 13.10 -15.77 2.88
CA SER A 130 12.03 -16.33 3.72
C SER A 130 11.07 -15.23 4.14
N THR A 131 9.76 -15.47 4.02
CA THR A 131 8.71 -14.51 4.43
C THR A 131 8.83 -14.09 5.89
N ALA A 132 9.30 -14.97 6.77
CA ALA A 132 9.59 -14.66 8.18
C ALA A 132 10.68 -13.58 8.39
N ARG A 133 11.51 -13.29 7.38
CA ARG A 133 12.46 -12.15 7.43
C ARG A 133 11.80 -10.81 7.08
N ILE A 134 10.62 -10.85 6.47
CA ILE A 134 9.89 -9.68 5.98
C ILE A 134 8.82 -9.31 7.00
N ASP A 135 7.93 -10.25 7.32
CA ASP A 135 6.89 -10.08 8.34
C ASP A 135 6.40 -11.45 8.83
N ASP A 136 6.26 -11.62 10.15
CA ASP A 136 5.81 -12.85 10.81
C ASP A 136 4.33 -13.19 10.54
N ALA A 137 3.55 -12.23 10.03
CA ALA A 137 2.15 -12.42 9.64
C ALA A 137 1.99 -13.12 8.27
N LEU A 138 3.07 -13.20 7.49
CA LEU A 138 3.07 -13.90 6.21
C LEU A 138 3.08 -15.42 6.40
N PRO A 139 2.47 -16.21 5.50
CA PRO A 139 2.61 -17.66 5.50
C PRO A 139 4.09 -18.07 5.44
N ASP A 140 4.44 -19.17 6.11
CA ASP A 140 5.78 -19.77 6.01
C ASP A 140 6.06 -20.17 4.56
N SER A 141 6.84 -19.35 3.84
CA SER A 141 7.22 -19.56 2.45
C SER A 141 8.50 -18.77 2.09
N GLU A 142 8.95 -18.91 0.85
CA GLU A 142 9.98 -18.05 0.26
C GLU A 142 9.39 -17.12 -0.80
N VAL A 143 9.88 -15.89 -0.85
CA VAL A 143 9.56 -14.88 -1.86
C VAL A 143 10.81 -14.43 -2.59
N LEU A 144 10.69 -14.06 -3.85
CA LEU A 144 11.78 -13.50 -4.63
C LEU A 144 11.75 -11.97 -4.54
N VAL A 145 12.72 -11.38 -3.84
CA VAL A 145 12.91 -9.93 -3.80
C VAL A 145 13.74 -9.52 -5.02
N VAL A 146 13.08 -8.86 -5.98
CA VAL A 146 13.71 -8.50 -7.26
C VAL A 146 14.57 -7.26 -7.10
N TYR A 147 15.85 -7.36 -7.48
CA TYR A 147 16.79 -6.23 -7.51
C TYR A 147 16.89 -5.62 -8.90
N ALA A 148 16.85 -6.46 -9.93
CA ALA A 148 16.89 -6.03 -11.32
C ALA A 148 15.98 -6.90 -12.18
N ILE A 149 15.29 -6.24 -13.11
CA ILE A 149 14.46 -6.90 -14.11
C ILE A 149 14.67 -6.20 -15.47
N GLU A 150 15.15 -6.96 -16.44
CA GLU A 150 15.51 -6.46 -17.76
C GLU A 150 14.73 -7.19 -18.84
N ARG A 151 14.15 -6.43 -19.78
CA ARG A 151 13.33 -7.00 -20.84
C ARG A 151 14.21 -7.61 -21.94
N THR A 152 14.14 -8.92 -22.11
CA THR A 152 14.91 -9.68 -23.11
C THR A 152 14.09 -10.01 -24.36
N GLY A 153 12.75 -9.91 -24.29
CA GLY A 153 11.89 -10.18 -25.44
C GLY A 153 10.43 -9.77 -25.26
N ASN A 154 9.67 -9.91 -26.34
CA ASN A 154 8.22 -9.69 -26.34
C ASN A 154 7.48 -10.96 -25.90
N LEU A 155 6.37 -10.77 -25.20
CA LEU A 155 5.35 -11.78 -24.96
C LEU A 155 4.07 -11.33 -25.67
N ASP A 156 3.52 -12.17 -26.54
CA ASP A 156 2.23 -11.91 -27.16
C ASP A 156 1.11 -12.38 -26.22
N TYR A 157 0.91 -11.59 -25.16
CA TYR A 157 -0.09 -11.87 -24.13
C TYR A 157 -1.48 -12.07 -24.74
N GLU A 158 -1.82 -11.27 -25.76
CA GLU A 158 -3.13 -11.30 -26.39
C GLU A 158 -3.47 -12.62 -27.10
N THR A 159 -2.45 -13.31 -27.59
CA THR A 159 -2.61 -14.61 -28.26
C THR A 159 -2.60 -15.81 -27.32
N LEU A 160 -2.40 -15.59 -26.02
CA LEU A 160 -2.52 -16.67 -25.03
C LEU A 160 -3.94 -17.24 -25.00
N GLU A 161 -4.04 -18.54 -24.73
CA GLU A 161 -5.33 -19.18 -24.52
C GLU A 161 -6.07 -18.50 -23.37
N THR A 162 -7.38 -18.28 -23.52
CA THR A 162 -8.21 -17.62 -22.49
C THR A 162 -8.07 -18.26 -21.12
N THR A 163 -8.02 -19.60 -21.06
CA THR A 163 -7.82 -20.35 -19.81
C THR A 163 -6.50 -20.01 -19.10
N ILE A 164 -5.47 -19.63 -19.85
CA ILE A 164 -4.17 -19.21 -19.33
C ILE A 164 -4.24 -17.75 -18.86
N LYS A 165 -4.83 -16.85 -19.66
CA LYS A 165 -5.00 -15.43 -19.29
C LYS A 165 -5.76 -15.28 -17.98
N THR A 166 -6.93 -15.90 -17.88
CA THR A 166 -7.75 -15.85 -16.66
C THR A 166 -6.98 -16.36 -15.45
N ARG A 167 -6.14 -17.40 -15.60
CA ARG A 167 -5.35 -17.90 -14.47
C ARG A 167 -4.26 -16.94 -14.03
N ILE A 168 -3.62 -16.25 -14.98
CA ILE A 168 -2.62 -15.21 -14.70
C ILE A 168 -3.32 -14.07 -13.94
N GLU A 169 -4.45 -13.58 -14.46
CA GLU A 169 -5.27 -12.53 -13.85
C GLU A 169 -5.74 -12.92 -12.45
N ASP A 170 -6.33 -14.11 -12.28
CA ASP A 170 -6.78 -14.62 -10.97
C ASP A 170 -5.63 -14.73 -9.97
N THR A 171 -4.41 -15.05 -10.42
CA THR A 171 -3.23 -15.18 -9.55
C THR A 171 -2.70 -13.81 -9.13
N VAL A 172 -2.67 -12.85 -10.05
CA VAL A 172 -2.34 -11.46 -9.74
C VAL A 172 -3.36 -10.89 -8.76
N GLU A 173 -4.65 -11.08 -9.01
CA GLU A 173 -5.74 -10.61 -8.13
C GLU A 173 -5.64 -11.27 -6.75
N ALA A 174 -5.47 -12.59 -6.67
CA ALA A 174 -5.33 -13.29 -5.38
C ALA A 174 -4.10 -12.80 -4.58
N PHE A 175 -3.00 -12.53 -5.28
CA PHE A 175 -1.79 -12.01 -4.65
C PHE A 175 -1.96 -10.57 -4.18
N VAL A 176 -2.55 -9.69 -5.01
CA VAL A 176 -2.87 -8.31 -4.65
C VAL A 176 -3.83 -8.28 -3.46
N SER A 177 -4.89 -9.09 -3.47
CA SER A 177 -5.84 -9.16 -2.36
C SER A 177 -5.21 -9.68 -1.07
N GLU A 178 -4.29 -10.65 -1.13
CA GLU A 178 -3.58 -11.12 0.07
C GLU A 178 -2.57 -10.08 0.56
N PHE A 179 -1.89 -9.39 -0.35
CA PHE A 179 -1.05 -8.24 -0.01
C PHE A 179 -1.88 -7.11 0.61
N GLU A 180 -3.06 -6.77 0.09
CA GLU A 180 -3.98 -5.80 0.69
C GLU A 180 -4.45 -6.26 2.08
N ARG A 181 -4.73 -7.56 2.25
CA ARG A 181 -5.10 -8.16 3.54
C ARG A 181 -3.97 -8.10 4.58
N GLN A 182 -2.72 -8.16 4.15
CA GLN A 182 -1.54 -8.17 5.02
C GLN A 182 -0.92 -6.78 5.21
N ALA A 183 -0.95 -5.93 4.18
CA ALA A 183 -0.65 -4.50 4.21
C ALA A 183 -1.74 -3.70 4.93
N SER A 184 -2.86 -4.36 5.28
CA SER A 184 -3.71 -3.98 6.40
C SER A 184 -2.92 -4.06 7.72
N VAL A 185 -2.03 -3.08 7.91
CA VAL A 185 -1.83 -2.49 9.23
C VAL A 185 -3.23 -2.10 9.69
N SER A 186 -3.67 -2.57 10.86
CA SER A 186 -4.97 -2.22 11.43
C SER A 186 -5.22 -0.72 11.28
N GLY A 187 -6.14 -0.42 10.37
CA GLY A 187 -6.55 0.88 9.89
C GLY A 187 -7.84 0.60 9.16
N ASP A 188 -8.84 0.23 9.96
CA ASP A 188 -10.14 -0.22 9.54
C ASP A 188 -10.83 0.78 8.59
N ASN A 189 -11.62 0.21 7.68
CA ASN A 189 -12.71 0.84 6.92
C ASN A 189 -12.33 1.90 5.87
N PHE A 190 -11.84 1.46 4.71
CA PHE A 190 -12.10 2.21 3.47
C PHE A 190 -13.46 1.75 2.89
N ASP A 191 -14.53 2.41 3.32
CA ASP A 191 -15.79 2.44 2.58
C ASP A 191 -15.72 3.60 1.57
N PRO A 192 -15.60 3.33 0.25
CA PRO A 192 -15.36 4.36 -0.76
C PRO A 192 -16.58 5.26 -1.06
N ASP A 193 -17.69 5.15 -0.33
CA ASP A 193 -18.93 5.88 -0.64
C ASP A 193 -19.37 6.89 0.43
N VAL A 194 -18.54 7.18 1.46
CA VAL A 194 -18.84 8.23 2.45
C VAL A 194 -18.14 9.54 2.07
N ASP A 195 -18.88 10.47 1.48
CA ASP A 195 -18.45 11.85 1.20
C ASP A 195 -18.29 12.63 2.52
N LEU A 196 -17.20 12.37 3.24
CA LEU A 196 -16.90 12.96 4.54
C LEU A 196 -16.59 14.46 4.40
N THR A 197 -17.25 15.28 5.23
CA THR A 197 -16.96 16.71 5.31
C THR A 197 -16.10 17.02 6.55
N PRO A 198 -15.01 17.80 6.43
CA PRO A 198 -14.28 18.30 7.60
C PRO A 198 -15.20 19.09 8.53
N VAL A 199 -15.17 18.76 9.82
CA VAL A 199 -15.96 19.49 10.83
C VAL A 199 -15.27 20.80 11.21
N VAL A 200 -13.94 20.80 11.25
CA VAL A 200 -13.13 22.00 11.49
C VAL A 200 -11.79 21.89 10.76
N GLY A 201 -11.35 23.01 10.16
CA GLY A 201 -10.12 23.02 9.37
C GLY A 201 -10.24 22.15 8.12
N ASP A 202 -9.16 21.48 7.75
CA ASP A 202 -9.05 20.74 6.48
C ASP A 202 -8.98 19.22 6.67
N ASN A 203 -8.84 18.75 7.91
CA ASN A 203 -8.68 17.32 8.19
C ASN A 203 -10.05 16.65 8.33
N LEU A 204 -10.20 15.49 7.71
CA LEU A 204 -11.41 14.68 7.83
C LEU A 204 -11.49 14.00 9.19
N PRO A 205 -12.69 13.86 9.77
CA PRO A 205 -12.90 12.99 10.91
C PRO A 205 -12.35 11.58 10.64
N GLN A 206 -11.88 10.89 11.67
CA GLN A 206 -11.33 9.53 11.56
C GLN A 206 -11.99 8.55 12.53
N ASP A 207 -12.21 7.32 12.06
CA ASP A 207 -12.51 6.15 12.88
C ASP A 207 -11.20 5.47 13.29
N LEU A 208 -10.77 5.70 14.52
CA LEU A 208 -9.52 5.15 15.05
C LEU A 208 -9.64 3.69 15.51
N THR A 209 -10.86 3.15 15.55
CA THR A 209 -11.19 1.87 16.20
C THR A 209 -11.87 0.86 15.29
N GLY A 210 -12.28 1.29 14.10
CA GLY A 210 -12.90 0.45 13.09
C GLY A 210 -14.33 0.04 13.33
N ASP A 211 -15.00 0.66 14.29
CA ASP A 211 -16.39 0.32 14.66
C ASP A 211 -17.42 1.15 13.88
N GLY A 212 -16.96 2.00 12.95
CA GLY A 212 -17.79 2.89 12.14
C GLY A 212 -18.11 4.22 12.83
N LEU A 213 -17.56 4.50 14.02
CA LEU A 213 -17.81 5.72 14.78
C LEU A 213 -16.56 6.62 14.86
N TYR A 214 -16.71 7.86 14.43
CA TYR A 214 -15.60 8.77 14.13
C TYR A 214 -15.24 9.64 15.34
N ARG A 215 -14.47 9.08 16.28
CA ARG A 215 -14.10 9.72 17.55
C ARG A 215 -13.07 10.85 17.43
N ASP A 216 -12.22 10.80 16.40
CA ASP A 216 -11.30 11.89 16.07
C ASP A 216 -11.98 12.86 15.11
N ILE A 217 -12.74 13.80 15.67
CA ILE A 217 -13.60 14.72 14.92
C ILE A 217 -12.79 15.80 14.21
N ARG A 218 -11.61 16.12 14.75
CA ARG A 218 -10.70 17.12 14.20
C ARG A 218 -9.71 16.52 13.19
N GLY A 219 -9.69 15.20 13.05
CA GLY A 219 -8.80 14.48 12.16
C GLY A 219 -7.31 14.68 12.48
N ASP A 220 -6.95 14.87 13.74
CA ASP A 220 -5.56 15.11 14.17
C ASP A 220 -4.82 13.84 14.62
N GLY A 221 -5.46 12.68 14.42
CA GLY A 221 -4.96 11.36 14.75
C GLY A 221 -5.08 11.04 16.24
N LYS A 222 -5.84 11.82 17.01
CA LYS A 222 -6.00 11.64 18.45
C LYS A 222 -7.46 11.77 18.83
N PHE A 223 -7.91 10.89 19.72
CA PHE A 223 -9.16 11.07 20.43
C PHE A 223 -8.90 11.70 21.80
N ASP A 224 -9.25 12.98 21.96
CA ASP A 224 -9.13 13.69 23.23
C ASP A 224 -10.29 14.65 23.52
N ILE A 225 -10.15 15.48 24.57
CA ILE A 225 -11.20 16.39 25.02
C ILE A 225 -11.56 17.47 23.99
N PHE A 226 -10.66 17.80 23.06
CA PHE A 226 -10.89 18.82 22.04
C PHE A 226 -11.83 18.31 20.94
N ASP A 227 -11.94 16.99 20.72
CA ASP A 227 -12.91 16.40 19.79
C ASP A 227 -14.34 16.53 20.32
N ILE A 228 -14.52 16.28 21.62
CA ILE A 228 -15.81 16.46 22.31
C ILE A 228 -16.25 17.92 22.25
N GLN A 229 -15.32 18.86 22.46
CA GLN A 229 -15.61 20.29 22.34
C GLN A 229 -15.97 20.68 20.89
N THR A 230 -15.33 20.05 19.90
CA THR A 230 -15.59 20.29 18.47
C THR A 230 -16.95 19.77 18.05
N LEU A 231 -17.35 18.57 18.51
CA LEU A 231 -18.70 18.05 18.29
C LEU A 231 -19.75 18.99 18.85
N TYR A 232 -19.58 19.40 20.11
CA TYR A 232 -20.52 20.30 20.78
C TYR A 232 -20.64 21.66 20.06
N ALA A 233 -19.53 22.21 19.59
CA ALA A 233 -19.50 23.50 18.91
C ALA A 233 -20.13 23.46 17.51
N ASN A 234 -20.15 22.30 16.85
CA ASN A 234 -20.63 22.13 15.47
C ASN A 234 -21.88 21.24 15.37
N LEU A 235 -22.53 20.95 16.51
CA LEU A 235 -23.61 19.97 16.63
C LEU A 235 -24.73 20.18 15.59
N ASP A 236 -25.17 21.42 15.40
CA ASP A 236 -26.27 21.78 14.49
C ASP A 236 -25.80 22.07 13.04
N THR A 237 -24.54 21.81 12.71
CA THR A 237 -23.98 22.14 11.40
C THR A 237 -24.22 21.02 10.38
N PRO A 238 -24.29 21.33 9.07
CA PRO A 238 -24.40 20.30 8.03
C PRO A 238 -23.26 19.28 8.05
N ALA A 239 -22.05 19.68 8.47
CA ALA A 239 -20.89 18.78 8.56
C ALA A 239 -21.06 17.68 9.62
N ILE A 240 -21.96 17.88 10.59
CA ILE A 240 -22.33 16.85 11.57
C ILE A 240 -23.64 16.18 11.17
N GLN A 241 -24.66 16.97 10.82
CA GLN A 241 -26.02 16.45 10.61
C GLN A 241 -26.20 15.65 9.31
N ASN A 242 -25.42 15.93 8.25
CA ASN A 242 -25.51 15.18 6.98
C ASN A 242 -24.82 13.81 7.04
N GLN A 243 -24.06 13.53 8.09
CA GLN A 243 -23.29 12.31 8.31
C GLN A 243 -23.49 11.80 9.74
N SER A 244 -24.74 11.89 10.22
CA SER A 244 -25.12 11.64 11.60
C SER A 244 -24.84 10.21 12.08
N GLU A 245 -24.91 9.25 11.16
CA GLU A 245 -24.55 7.84 11.40
C GLU A 245 -23.12 7.64 11.92
N LEU A 246 -22.18 8.52 11.56
CA LEU A 246 -20.78 8.45 11.98
C LEU A 246 -20.55 9.00 13.39
N PHE A 247 -21.50 9.80 13.89
CA PHE A 247 -21.41 10.51 15.16
C PHE A 247 -22.53 10.13 16.14
N ASN A 248 -23.31 9.08 15.84
CA ASN A 248 -24.39 8.55 16.68
C ASN A 248 -23.82 7.68 17.82
N PHE A 249 -22.99 8.28 18.68
CA PHE A 249 -22.31 7.60 19.79
C PHE A 249 -23.29 7.08 20.85
N ALA A 250 -24.45 7.72 21.03
CA ALA A 250 -25.46 7.27 21.96
C ALA A 250 -26.35 6.16 21.39
N GLY A 251 -26.33 5.95 20.07
CA GLY A 251 -27.07 4.88 19.37
C GLY A 251 -28.59 5.05 19.42
N ASN A 252 -29.09 6.22 19.82
CA ASN A 252 -30.50 6.51 20.04
C ASN A 252 -31.23 6.97 18.78
N ASP A 253 -30.58 7.73 17.91
CA ASP A 253 -31.14 8.15 16.61
C ASP A 253 -30.06 8.15 15.51
N PRO A 254 -30.17 7.30 14.48
CA PRO A 254 -29.20 7.28 13.39
C PRO A 254 -29.31 8.46 12.42
N ASN A 255 -30.34 9.31 12.52
CA ASN A 255 -30.55 10.41 11.56
C ASN A 255 -30.23 11.80 12.12
N GLU A 256 -29.95 11.91 13.42
CA GLU A 256 -29.73 13.19 14.09
C GLU A 256 -28.63 13.01 15.14
N VAL A 257 -27.68 13.94 15.16
CA VAL A 257 -26.66 13.99 16.22
C VAL A 257 -27.10 15.02 17.24
N ASP A 258 -27.22 14.63 18.51
CA ASP A 258 -27.69 15.52 19.56
C ASP A 258 -26.78 15.53 20.80
N ILE A 259 -27.25 16.18 21.87
CA ILE A 259 -26.47 16.34 23.10
C ILE A 259 -26.16 15.01 23.79
N PHE A 260 -26.94 13.95 23.54
CA PHE A 260 -26.69 12.62 24.09
C PHE A 260 -25.48 11.97 23.43
N ASP A 261 -25.21 12.22 22.15
CA ASP A 261 -24.00 11.75 21.46
C ASP A 261 -22.73 12.40 22.04
N VAL A 262 -22.79 13.70 22.36
CA VAL A 262 -21.69 14.39 23.04
C VAL A 262 -21.41 13.78 24.42
N GLN A 263 -22.46 13.41 25.15
CA GLN A 263 -22.32 12.75 26.46
C GLN A 263 -21.74 11.34 26.35
N ALA A 264 -22.17 10.58 25.33
CA ALA A 264 -21.65 9.25 25.05
C ALA A 264 -20.15 9.30 24.67
N LEU A 265 -19.76 10.23 23.79
CA LEU A 265 -18.36 10.44 23.41
C LEU A 265 -17.49 10.84 24.61
N TYR A 266 -17.99 11.70 25.50
CA TYR A 266 -17.30 12.03 26.74
C TYR A 266 -17.15 10.82 27.68
N SER A 267 -18.19 10.00 27.81
CA SER A 267 -18.14 8.79 28.61
C SER A 267 -17.07 7.83 28.07
N ASP A 268 -16.97 7.68 26.76
CA ASP A 268 -15.99 6.81 26.10
C ASP A 268 -14.55 7.23 26.43
N LEU A 269 -14.23 8.53 26.24
CA LEU A 269 -12.94 9.10 26.62
C LEU A 269 -12.61 8.84 28.10
N SER A 270 -13.62 8.93 28.98
CA SER A 270 -13.43 8.71 30.42
C SER A 270 -13.23 7.24 30.81
N SER A 271 -13.74 6.29 30.02
CA SER A 271 -13.52 4.85 30.23
C SER A 271 -12.23 4.29 29.64
N GLY A 272 -11.64 4.97 28.66
CA GLY A 272 -10.39 4.55 27.99
C GLY A 272 -9.09 4.87 28.75
N SER A 273 -9.17 5.43 29.96
CA SER A 273 -8.01 5.87 30.76
C SER A 273 -7.83 5.05 32.04
N ASP A 274 -7.61 3.73 31.94
CA ASP A 274 -7.09 2.97 33.09
C ASP A 274 -6.47 1.59 32.73
N VAL A 275 -5.18 1.56 32.37
CA VAL A 275 -4.22 0.48 32.75
C VAL A 275 -2.78 1.04 32.92
N SER A 276 -2.51 1.62 34.09
CA SER A 276 -1.26 1.52 34.92
C SER A 276 0.06 2.15 34.41
N HIS A 277 0.93 2.84 35.18
CA HIS A 277 1.27 2.99 36.61
C HIS A 277 1.66 4.48 36.85
N GLU A 278 1.53 5.13 38.02
CA GLU A 278 1.97 4.81 39.40
C GLU A 278 0.95 5.21 40.48
#